data_AF-A0A842AM79-F1
#
_entry.id   AF-A0A842AM79-F1
#
_cell.length_a   1.000
_cell.length_b   1.000
_cell.length_c   1.000
_cell.angle_alpha   90.00
_cell.angle_beta   90.00
_cell.angle_gamma   90.00
#
_symmetry.space_group_name_H-M   'P 1'
#
loop_
_entity.id
_entity.type
_entity.pdbx_description
1 polymer ?
#
loop_
_entity_poly.entity_id
_entity_poly.type
_entity_poly.pdbx_seq_one_letter_code
_entity_poly.pdbx_strand_id
1 'polypeptide(L)'
;MSFLKKILGGINYNSAKNLYGTVEDWEAASPSELKKYKENIAQAVEAKHITPGMLGRFLIVTGDAEEGERILNNAVQDGVENAEKDYSDTLAYYYVQKGKYNTAVTQDKWFNKWINASEKCVEQGQKNAESSLANIYTTCYGINDSEFENIVGRIVDLFEVATTKHQSMAALNYGRFIESTLSSDDYRRRNTPNYRSLQDAEIYFIQAVKDEKGTQFEESAHNSLVSFYSSLVNIRLHEILDSYFKQEEFSTTSKETVSIYQNGLKYLKQKDEVSKAVKKSLDNYMAHFDFVILASILRKNKDFKEIADNYVWQVSKKHFPNAHVTIPKDECLTEMTTYFMGNEDELIKEHNFSQAFYDFIEKILAKA
;
A
#
# COMPACT_ATOMS: atom_id res chain seq x y z
N MET A 1 4.64 26.10 -51.70
CA MET A 1 4.71 26.01 -50.21
C MET A 1 3.37 26.44 -49.67
N SER A 2 2.55 25.50 -49.20
CA SER A 2 1.12 25.71 -49.01
C SER A 2 0.77 26.46 -47.72
N PHE A 3 -0.39 27.12 -47.79
CA PHE A 3 -1.12 27.89 -46.78
C PHE A 3 -1.29 27.21 -45.40
N LEU A 4 -0.98 25.91 -45.30
CA LEU A 4 -1.07 25.09 -44.09
C LEU A 4 0.00 25.39 -43.01
N LYS A 5 1.12 26.04 -43.36
CA LYS A 5 2.15 26.39 -42.36
C LYS A 5 1.89 27.70 -41.60
N LYS A 6 0.84 28.47 -41.95
CA LYS A 6 0.49 29.74 -41.28
C LYS A 6 -0.61 29.62 -40.23
N ILE A 7 -1.34 28.50 -40.18
CA ILE A 7 -2.40 28.26 -39.17
C ILE A 7 -1.86 27.39 -38.00
N LEU A 8 -0.75 26.67 -38.20
CA LEU A 8 -0.06 25.94 -37.14
C LEU A 8 1.01 26.80 -36.45
N GLY A 9 0.65 28.05 -36.13
CA GLY A 9 1.42 28.87 -35.20
C GLY A 9 1.31 28.23 -33.81
N GLY A 10 2.46 27.84 -33.25
CA GLY A 10 2.57 27.03 -32.05
C GLY A 10 1.55 27.41 -30.98
N ILE A 11 0.74 26.44 -30.57
CA ILE A 11 -0.02 26.53 -29.33
C ILE A 11 1.03 26.65 -28.25
N ASN A 12 1.21 27.88 -27.78
CA ASN A 12 1.92 28.16 -26.56
C ASN A 12 1.12 27.43 -25.47
N TYR A 13 1.61 26.31 -24.97
CA TYR A 13 0.89 25.47 -23.99
C TYR A 13 0.44 26.30 -22.76
N ASN A 14 1.14 27.39 -22.45
CA ASN A 14 0.77 28.34 -21.40
C ASN A 14 -0.46 29.20 -21.72
N SER A 15 -0.80 29.47 -23.00
CA SER A 15 -2.00 30.23 -23.37
C SER A 15 -3.27 29.37 -23.44
N ALA A 16 -3.14 28.07 -23.74
CA ALA A 16 -4.27 27.14 -23.73
C ALA A 16 -4.73 26.78 -22.30
N LYS A 17 -3.78 26.73 -21.34
CA LYS A 17 -4.08 26.47 -19.93
C LYS A 17 -5.04 27.50 -19.32
N ASN A 18 -4.89 28.77 -19.71
CA ASN A 18 -5.77 29.86 -19.27
C ASN A 18 -7.17 29.85 -19.90
N LEU A 19 -7.37 29.11 -21.00
CA LEU A 19 -8.65 29.09 -21.74
C LEU A 19 -9.58 27.96 -21.26
N TYR A 20 -9.02 26.80 -20.94
CA TYR A 20 -9.80 25.61 -20.58
C TYR A 20 -9.69 25.24 -19.09
N GLY A 21 -8.64 25.70 -18.39
CA GLY A 21 -8.38 25.33 -17.00
C GLY A 21 -7.93 23.87 -16.84
N THR A 22 -7.49 23.55 -15.64
CA THR A 22 -7.21 22.21 -15.13
C THR A 22 -8.31 21.78 -14.16
N VAL A 23 -8.28 20.53 -13.70
CA VAL A 23 -9.24 20.06 -12.68
C VAL A 23 -9.13 20.88 -11.41
N GLU A 24 -7.91 21.18 -10.98
CA GLU A 24 -7.63 22.01 -9.82
C GLU A 24 -8.18 23.43 -10.01
N ASP A 25 -8.06 23.99 -11.21
CA ASP A 25 -8.64 25.30 -11.54
C ASP A 25 -10.17 25.27 -11.46
N TRP A 26 -10.81 24.19 -11.92
CA TRP A 26 -12.27 24.06 -11.90
C TRP A 26 -12.81 23.88 -10.48
N GLU A 27 -12.13 23.11 -9.63
CA GLU A 27 -12.53 22.91 -8.25
C GLU A 27 -12.44 24.18 -7.41
N ALA A 28 -11.49 25.07 -7.74
CA ALA A 28 -11.31 26.36 -7.07
C ALA A 28 -12.13 27.50 -7.70
N ALA A 29 -12.71 27.30 -8.89
CA ALA A 29 -13.36 28.36 -9.67
C ALA A 29 -14.70 28.81 -9.09
N SER A 30 -14.98 30.10 -9.22
CA SER A 30 -16.31 30.66 -8.98
C SER A 30 -17.33 30.22 -10.03
N PRO A 31 -18.65 30.30 -9.75
CA PRO A 31 -19.68 29.93 -10.73
C PRO A 31 -19.58 30.68 -12.07
N SER A 32 -19.14 31.95 -12.07
CA SER A 32 -18.93 32.72 -13.30
C SER A 32 -17.73 32.24 -14.11
N GLU A 33 -16.66 31.82 -13.42
CA GLU A 33 -15.47 31.25 -14.08
C GLU A 33 -15.78 29.87 -14.66
N LEU A 34 -16.51 29.02 -13.93
CA LEU A 34 -16.97 27.72 -14.43
C LEU A 34 -17.83 27.87 -15.69
N LYS A 35 -18.73 28.85 -15.72
CA LYS A 35 -19.53 29.12 -16.93
C LYS A 35 -18.63 29.48 -18.13
N LYS A 36 -17.61 30.32 -17.92
CA LYS A 36 -16.65 30.70 -18.95
C LYS A 36 -15.83 29.50 -19.44
N TYR A 37 -15.36 28.64 -18.53
CA TYR A 37 -14.67 27.41 -18.92
C TYR A 37 -15.58 26.49 -19.75
N LYS A 38 -16.83 26.27 -19.31
CA LYS A 38 -17.80 25.46 -20.06
C LYS A 38 -18.01 25.97 -21.48
N GLU A 39 -18.23 27.28 -21.65
CA GLU A 39 -18.43 27.91 -22.96
C GLU A 39 -17.20 27.75 -23.87
N ASN A 40 -16.00 28.03 -23.34
CA ASN A 40 -14.75 27.88 -24.08
C ASN A 40 -14.50 26.43 -24.52
N ILE A 41 -14.73 25.47 -23.62
CA ILE A 41 -14.54 24.04 -23.91
C ILE A 41 -15.55 23.58 -24.95
N ALA A 42 -16.84 23.93 -24.80
CA ALA A 42 -17.88 23.54 -25.76
C ALA A 42 -17.59 24.06 -27.18
N GLN A 43 -17.22 25.34 -27.31
CA GLN A 43 -16.84 25.92 -28.61
C GLN A 43 -15.61 25.24 -29.21
N ALA A 44 -14.63 24.88 -28.39
CA ALA A 44 -13.43 24.18 -28.84
C ALA A 44 -13.72 22.73 -29.28
N VAL A 45 -14.67 22.04 -28.65
CA VAL A 45 -15.15 20.72 -29.08
C VAL A 45 -15.87 20.82 -30.42
N GLU A 46 -16.79 21.79 -30.58
CA GLU A 46 -17.49 22.03 -31.86
C GLU A 46 -16.52 22.38 -33.00
N ALA A 47 -15.51 23.18 -32.71
CA ALA A 47 -14.43 23.51 -33.64
C ALA A 47 -13.42 22.37 -33.86
N LYS A 48 -13.59 21.22 -33.19
CA LYS A 48 -12.68 20.05 -33.23
C LYS A 48 -11.24 20.38 -32.83
N HIS A 49 -11.05 21.39 -31.99
CA HIS A 49 -9.74 21.74 -31.43
C HIS A 49 -9.36 20.83 -30.25
N ILE A 50 -10.36 20.27 -29.56
CA ILE A 50 -10.18 19.32 -28.45
C ILE A 50 -11.20 18.18 -28.54
N THR A 51 -10.95 17.08 -27.84
CA THR A 51 -11.86 15.93 -27.81
C THR A 51 -13.11 16.22 -26.97
N PRO A 52 -14.26 15.59 -27.27
CA PRO A 52 -15.44 15.63 -26.39
C PRO A 52 -15.14 15.17 -24.94
N GLY A 53 -14.06 14.39 -24.75
CA GLY A 53 -13.61 13.92 -23.44
C GLY A 53 -13.34 15.04 -22.44
N MET A 54 -12.77 16.16 -22.90
CA MET A 54 -12.50 17.31 -22.04
C MET A 54 -13.79 17.93 -21.48
N LEU A 55 -14.85 18.02 -22.30
CA LEU A 55 -16.16 18.52 -21.87
C LEU A 55 -16.81 17.55 -20.89
N GLY A 56 -16.77 16.25 -21.18
CA GLY A 56 -17.32 15.23 -20.28
C GLY A 56 -16.65 15.24 -18.91
N ARG A 57 -15.31 15.32 -18.87
CA ARG A 57 -14.52 15.45 -17.63
C ARG A 57 -14.87 16.71 -16.85
N PHE A 58 -14.93 17.86 -17.52
CA PHE A 58 -15.34 19.12 -16.90
C PHE A 58 -16.71 19.01 -16.22
N LEU A 59 -17.70 18.44 -16.90
CA LEU A 59 -19.05 18.28 -16.35
C LEU A 59 -19.08 17.33 -15.13
N ILE A 60 -18.34 16.22 -15.18
CA ILE A 60 -18.21 15.32 -14.03
C ILE A 60 -17.60 16.02 -12.81
N VAL A 61 -16.52 16.78 -13.00
CA VAL A 61 -15.84 17.49 -11.91
C VAL A 61 -16.74 18.58 -11.31
N THR A 62 -17.44 19.33 -12.15
CA THR A 62 -18.25 20.49 -11.75
C THR A 62 -19.65 20.15 -11.23
N GLY A 63 -20.02 18.86 -11.22
CA GLY A 63 -21.23 18.36 -10.57
C GLY A 63 -22.37 17.91 -11.49
N ASP A 64 -22.20 17.98 -12.81
CA ASP A 64 -23.14 17.46 -13.82
C ASP A 64 -22.69 16.09 -14.35
N ALA A 65 -22.56 15.13 -13.43
CA ALA A 65 -21.91 13.85 -13.70
C ALA A 65 -22.67 12.98 -14.71
N GLU A 66 -24.00 13.05 -14.74
CA GLU A 66 -24.84 12.31 -15.68
C GLU A 66 -24.58 12.72 -17.12
N GLU A 67 -24.60 14.03 -17.38
CA GLU A 67 -24.33 14.56 -18.71
C GLU A 67 -22.87 14.35 -19.10
N GLY A 68 -21.94 14.52 -18.15
CA GLY A 68 -20.53 14.25 -18.39
C GLY A 68 -20.25 12.79 -18.75
N GLU A 69 -20.83 11.83 -18.04
CA GLU A 69 -20.73 10.40 -18.39
C GLU A 69 -21.34 10.12 -19.75
N ARG A 70 -22.53 10.68 -20.04
CA ARG A 70 -23.19 10.52 -21.34
C ARG A 70 -22.31 10.97 -22.49
N ILE A 71 -21.67 12.14 -22.38
CA ILE A 71 -20.77 12.66 -23.42
C ILE A 71 -19.54 11.76 -23.59
N LEU A 72 -18.92 11.31 -22.49
CA LEU A 72 -17.77 10.41 -22.56
C LEU A 72 -18.13 9.07 -23.19
N ASN A 73 -19.26 8.46 -22.77
CA ASN A 73 -19.72 7.19 -23.30
C ASN A 73 -20.06 7.28 -24.79
N ASN A 74 -20.68 8.39 -25.24
CA ASN A 74 -20.94 8.62 -26.65
C ASN A 74 -19.62 8.73 -27.45
N ALA A 75 -18.61 9.42 -26.92
CA ALA A 75 -17.31 9.49 -27.57
C ALA A 75 -16.65 8.11 -27.73
N VAL A 76 -16.80 7.23 -26.73
CA VAL A 76 -16.37 5.81 -26.81
C VAL A 76 -17.14 5.07 -27.90
N GLN A 77 -18.47 5.21 -27.95
CA GLN A 77 -19.31 4.54 -28.95
C GLN A 77 -19.03 5.02 -30.39
N ASP A 78 -18.71 6.31 -30.54
CA ASP A 78 -18.36 6.92 -31.83
C ASP A 78 -16.93 6.61 -32.28
N GLY A 79 -16.15 5.88 -31.47
CA GLY A 79 -14.77 5.50 -31.78
C GLY A 79 -13.82 6.70 -31.84
N VAL A 80 -14.06 7.74 -31.03
CA VAL A 80 -13.17 8.89 -30.93
C VAL A 80 -11.84 8.43 -30.34
N GLU A 81 -10.73 8.86 -30.95
CA GLU A 81 -9.38 8.52 -30.50
C GLU A 81 -9.18 8.87 -29.01
N ASN A 82 -8.65 7.90 -28.24
CA ASN A 82 -8.42 7.99 -26.79
C ASN A 82 -9.67 8.12 -25.91
N ALA A 83 -10.88 7.95 -26.45
CA ALA A 83 -12.11 8.10 -25.66
C ALA A 83 -12.23 7.08 -24.52
N GLU A 84 -11.80 5.82 -24.70
CA GLU A 84 -11.83 4.81 -23.63
C GLU A 84 -10.92 5.21 -22.47
N LYS A 85 -9.76 5.79 -22.79
CA LYS A 85 -8.82 6.28 -21.78
C LYS A 85 -9.40 7.48 -21.05
N ASP A 86 -9.95 8.46 -21.77
CA ASP A 86 -10.60 9.63 -21.18
C ASP A 86 -11.78 9.22 -20.28
N TYR A 87 -12.59 8.25 -20.72
CA TYR A 87 -13.67 7.67 -19.92
C TYR A 87 -13.12 7.00 -18.67
N SER A 88 -12.15 6.09 -18.83
CA SER A 88 -11.56 5.31 -17.74
C SER A 88 -10.95 6.20 -16.65
N ASP A 89 -10.09 7.14 -17.02
CA ASP A 89 -9.40 8.02 -16.08
C ASP A 89 -10.38 8.96 -15.37
N THR A 90 -11.42 9.43 -16.09
CA THR A 90 -12.42 10.33 -15.52
C THR A 90 -13.31 9.63 -14.50
N LEU A 91 -13.74 8.39 -14.77
CA LEU A 91 -14.56 7.63 -13.83
C LEU A 91 -13.74 7.20 -12.60
N ALA A 92 -12.46 6.84 -12.78
CA ALA A 92 -11.55 6.61 -11.66
C ALA A 92 -11.47 7.85 -10.74
N TYR A 93 -11.24 9.03 -11.33
CA TYR A 93 -11.24 10.30 -10.60
C TYR A 93 -12.56 10.55 -9.85
N TYR A 94 -13.69 10.41 -10.55
CA TYR A 94 -15.01 10.63 -9.99
C TYR A 94 -15.29 9.76 -8.77
N TYR A 95 -15.01 8.45 -8.87
CA TYR A 95 -15.27 7.52 -7.77
C TYR A 95 -14.35 7.78 -6.57
N VAL A 96 -13.09 8.17 -6.80
CA VAL A 96 -12.19 8.57 -5.70
C VAL A 96 -12.73 9.81 -4.99
N GLN A 97 -13.12 10.86 -5.73
CA GLN A 97 -13.64 12.10 -5.16
C GLN A 97 -14.95 11.91 -4.39
N LYS A 98 -15.80 10.99 -4.84
CA LYS A 98 -17.05 10.67 -4.13
C LYS A 98 -16.86 9.72 -2.96
N GLY A 99 -15.63 9.29 -2.66
CA GLY A 99 -15.36 8.28 -1.64
C GLY A 99 -16.00 6.92 -1.95
N LYS A 100 -16.31 6.69 -3.23
CA LYS A 100 -16.96 5.47 -3.74
C LYS A 100 -15.98 4.49 -4.35
N TYR A 101 -14.70 4.85 -4.51
CA TYR A 101 -13.65 3.96 -5.02
C TYR A 101 -13.31 2.87 -3.99
N ASN A 102 -14.21 1.90 -3.86
CA ASN A 102 -14.20 0.78 -2.93
C ASN A 102 -15.20 -0.27 -3.42
N THR A 103 -15.42 -1.34 -2.63
CA THR A 103 -16.28 -2.45 -3.01
C THR A 103 -17.75 -2.08 -3.30
N ALA A 104 -18.25 -0.95 -2.80
CA ALA A 104 -19.62 -0.52 -3.08
C ALA A 104 -19.83 -0.04 -4.52
N VAL A 105 -18.75 0.29 -5.25
CA VAL A 105 -18.85 0.78 -6.63
C VAL A 105 -19.38 -0.26 -7.60
N THR A 106 -19.26 -1.56 -7.28
CA THR A 106 -19.76 -2.66 -8.13
C THR A 106 -21.27 -2.59 -8.36
N GLN A 107 -21.99 -1.87 -7.49
CA GLN A 107 -23.44 -1.63 -7.60
C GLN A 107 -23.79 -0.35 -8.39
N ASP A 108 -22.80 0.45 -8.78
CA ASP A 108 -23.01 1.68 -9.53
C ASP A 108 -23.29 1.39 -11.02
N LYS A 109 -24.26 2.12 -11.60
CA LYS A 109 -24.71 1.88 -12.98
C LYS A 109 -23.64 2.09 -14.05
N TRP A 110 -22.57 2.83 -13.75
CA TRP A 110 -21.48 3.06 -14.70
C TRP A 110 -20.30 2.10 -14.54
N PHE A 111 -20.30 1.27 -13.49
CA PHE A 111 -19.19 0.39 -13.17
C PHE A 111 -18.81 -0.54 -14.32
N ASN A 112 -19.77 -1.25 -14.91
CA ASN A 112 -19.50 -2.17 -16.01
C ASN A 112 -18.98 -1.44 -17.27
N LYS A 113 -19.46 -0.23 -17.55
CA LYS A 113 -18.93 0.59 -18.65
C LYS A 113 -17.48 1.00 -18.40
N TRP A 114 -17.18 1.35 -17.15
CA TRP A 114 -15.84 1.74 -16.72
C TRP A 114 -14.84 0.59 -16.81
N ILE A 115 -15.23 -0.61 -16.35
CA ILE A 115 -14.41 -1.82 -16.53
C ILE A 115 -14.19 -2.13 -18.02
N ASN A 116 -15.24 -2.09 -18.84
CA ASN A 116 -15.12 -2.35 -20.27
C ASN A 116 -14.17 -1.36 -20.98
N ALA A 117 -14.26 -0.07 -20.66
CA ALA A 117 -13.34 0.94 -21.19
C ALA A 117 -11.89 0.69 -20.73
N SER A 118 -11.71 0.28 -19.48
CA SER A 118 -10.40 -0.03 -18.91
C SER A 118 -9.74 -1.27 -19.55
N GLU A 119 -10.52 -2.33 -19.78
CA GLU A 119 -10.07 -3.52 -20.53
C GLU A 119 -9.67 -3.15 -21.97
N LYS A 120 -10.46 -2.31 -22.65
CA LYS A 120 -10.11 -1.80 -23.98
C LYS A 120 -8.80 -1.02 -23.98
N CYS A 121 -8.53 -0.22 -22.94
CA CYS A 121 -7.24 0.46 -22.80
C CYS A 121 -6.07 -0.53 -22.72
N VAL A 122 -6.24 -1.65 -22.00
CA VAL A 122 -5.24 -2.73 -21.93
C VAL A 122 -5.04 -3.38 -23.30
N GLU A 123 -6.12 -3.73 -24.00
CA GLU A 123 -6.06 -4.33 -25.35
C GLU A 123 -5.34 -3.43 -26.36
N GLN A 124 -5.53 -2.12 -26.26
CA GLN A 124 -4.90 -1.11 -27.12
C GLN A 124 -3.44 -0.82 -26.73
N GLY A 125 -2.92 -1.42 -25.64
CA GLY A 125 -1.56 -1.19 -25.16
C GLY A 125 -1.33 0.23 -24.63
N GLN A 126 -2.37 0.87 -24.11
CA GLN A 126 -2.29 2.20 -23.53
C GLN A 126 -1.30 2.22 -22.34
N LYS A 127 -0.57 3.32 -22.19
CA LYS A 127 0.43 3.47 -21.12
C LYS A 127 -0.23 3.31 -19.74
N ASN A 128 0.36 2.46 -18.90
CA ASN A 128 -0.07 2.15 -17.53
C ASN A 128 -1.44 1.46 -17.40
N ALA A 129 -2.08 1.05 -18.50
CA ALA A 129 -3.44 0.52 -18.47
C ALA A 129 -3.57 -0.75 -17.62
N GLU A 130 -2.57 -1.66 -17.68
CA GLU A 130 -2.59 -2.89 -16.89
C GLU A 130 -2.53 -2.59 -15.40
N SER A 131 -1.61 -1.71 -14.99
CA SER A 131 -1.51 -1.28 -13.59
C SER A 131 -2.80 -0.60 -13.10
N SER A 132 -3.40 0.27 -13.93
CA SER A 132 -4.64 0.96 -13.60
C SER A 132 -5.80 -0.02 -13.42
N LEU A 133 -5.99 -0.94 -14.37
CA LEU A 133 -7.06 -1.92 -14.31
C LEU A 133 -6.89 -2.90 -13.14
N ALA A 134 -5.66 -3.36 -12.87
CA ALA A 134 -5.38 -4.18 -11.70
C ALA A 134 -5.77 -3.46 -10.41
N ASN A 135 -5.41 -2.17 -10.28
CA ASN A 135 -5.78 -1.36 -9.12
C ASN A 135 -7.29 -1.17 -8.98
N ILE A 136 -8.02 -1.02 -10.09
CA ILE A 136 -9.49 -0.97 -10.07
C ILE A 136 -10.01 -2.28 -9.48
N TYR A 137 -9.59 -3.43 -10.02
CA TYR A 137 -10.05 -4.73 -9.55
C TYR A 137 -9.72 -4.97 -8.08
N THR A 138 -8.49 -4.73 -7.62
CA THR A 138 -8.13 -4.94 -6.21
C THR A 138 -8.88 -4.03 -5.24
N THR A 139 -9.36 -2.88 -5.71
CA THR A 139 -10.10 -1.94 -4.86
C THR A 139 -11.60 -2.21 -4.84
N CYS A 140 -12.15 -2.65 -5.98
CA CYS A 140 -13.58 -2.87 -6.15
C CYS A 140 -14.02 -4.27 -5.73
N TYR A 141 -13.10 -5.23 -5.69
CA TYR A 141 -13.39 -6.61 -5.31
C TYR A 141 -12.53 -7.03 -4.13
N GLY A 142 -13.16 -7.11 -2.97
CA GLY A 142 -12.53 -7.63 -1.77
C GLY A 142 -12.51 -9.16 -1.77
N ILE A 143 -11.64 -9.75 -0.93
CA ILE A 143 -11.54 -11.22 -0.78
C ILE A 143 -12.88 -11.91 -0.45
N ASN A 144 -13.82 -11.21 0.20
CA ASN A 144 -15.13 -11.76 0.58
C ASN A 144 -16.20 -11.59 -0.51
N ASP A 145 -15.85 -10.97 -1.64
CA ASP A 145 -16.73 -10.86 -2.80
C ASP A 145 -16.86 -12.23 -3.49
N SER A 146 -18.08 -12.60 -3.90
CA SER A 146 -18.33 -13.86 -4.61
C SER A 146 -17.64 -13.94 -5.97
N GLU A 147 -17.36 -12.79 -6.60
CA GLU A 147 -16.70 -12.72 -7.90
C GLU A 147 -15.17 -12.67 -7.78
N PHE A 148 -14.63 -12.44 -6.59
CA PHE A 148 -13.19 -12.26 -6.38
C PHE A 148 -12.35 -13.42 -6.97
N GLU A 149 -12.75 -14.66 -6.71
CA GLU A 149 -12.02 -15.84 -7.21
C GLU A 149 -12.02 -15.93 -8.74
N ASN A 150 -13.04 -15.39 -9.41
CA ASN A 150 -13.10 -15.39 -10.88
C ASN A 150 -12.15 -14.38 -11.50
N ILE A 151 -11.86 -13.29 -10.80
CA ILE A 151 -11.04 -12.18 -11.32
C ILE A 151 -9.62 -12.18 -10.77
N VAL A 152 -9.33 -12.84 -9.65
CA VAL A 152 -8.01 -12.76 -9.00
C VAL A 152 -6.87 -13.24 -9.91
N GLY A 153 -7.12 -14.23 -10.76
CA GLY A 153 -6.16 -14.63 -11.80
C GLY A 153 -5.88 -13.48 -12.78
N ARG A 154 -6.92 -12.78 -13.24
CA ARG A 154 -6.79 -11.59 -14.10
C ARG A 154 -6.04 -10.46 -13.40
N ILE A 155 -6.28 -10.24 -12.11
CA ILE A 155 -5.54 -9.24 -11.31
C ILE A 155 -4.05 -9.56 -11.30
N VAL A 156 -3.71 -10.82 -11.00
CA VAL A 156 -2.31 -11.31 -10.98
C VAL A 156 -1.66 -11.11 -12.35
N ASP A 157 -2.30 -11.56 -13.43
CA ASP A 157 -1.79 -11.42 -14.79
C ASP A 157 -1.50 -9.95 -15.15
N LEU A 158 -2.44 -9.06 -14.82
CA LEU A 158 -2.29 -7.62 -15.09
C LEU A 158 -1.10 -7.03 -14.34
N PHE A 159 -0.92 -7.36 -13.06
CA PHE A 159 0.24 -6.90 -12.30
C PHE A 159 1.56 -7.50 -12.81
N GLU A 160 1.60 -8.79 -13.15
CA GLU A 160 2.81 -9.43 -13.69
C GLU A 160 3.22 -8.79 -15.03
N VAL A 161 2.26 -8.46 -15.90
CA VAL A 161 2.53 -7.70 -17.13
C VAL A 161 2.99 -6.28 -16.83
N ALA A 162 2.31 -5.57 -15.93
CA ALA A 162 2.62 -4.19 -15.59
C ALA A 162 4.00 -4.03 -14.95
N THR A 163 4.39 -4.96 -14.07
CA THR A 163 5.71 -5.01 -13.43
C THR A 163 6.82 -5.30 -14.43
N THR A 164 6.60 -6.22 -15.38
CA THR A 164 7.57 -6.48 -16.47
C THR A 164 7.78 -5.26 -17.35
N LYS A 165 6.75 -4.43 -17.51
CA LYS A 165 6.80 -3.18 -18.27
C LYS A 165 7.34 -1.99 -17.46
N HIS A 166 7.71 -2.18 -16.19
CA HIS A 166 8.10 -1.10 -15.27
C HIS A 166 7.09 0.06 -15.25
N GLN A 167 5.79 -0.28 -15.31
CA GLN A 167 4.74 0.73 -15.20
C GLN A 167 4.77 1.35 -13.81
N SER A 168 4.60 2.68 -13.75
CA SER A 168 4.75 3.43 -12.50
C SER A 168 3.84 2.85 -11.41
N MET A 169 4.43 2.62 -10.23
CA MET A 169 3.80 2.05 -9.04
C MET A 169 3.24 0.61 -9.16
N ALA A 170 3.34 -0.07 -10.31
CA ALA A 170 2.78 -1.41 -10.49
C ALA A 170 3.38 -2.43 -9.52
N ALA A 171 4.71 -2.45 -9.39
CA ALA A 171 5.39 -3.36 -8.47
C ALA A 171 5.02 -3.07 -7.01
N LEU A 172 4.87 -1.80 -6.65
CA LEU A 172 4.46 -1.46 -5.28
C LEU A 172 3.06 -1.98 -4.97
N ASN A 173 2.12 -1.75 -5.87
CA ASN A 173 0.74 -2.17 -5.67
C ASN A 173 0.60 -3.69 -5.70
N TYR A 174 1.37 -4.38 -6.54
CA TYR A 174 1.36 -5.84 -6.54
C TYR A 174 1.93 -6.43 -5.25
N GLY A 175 3.06 -5.90 -4.77
CA GLY A 175 3.63 -6.28 -3.47
C GLY A 175 2.64 -6.12 -2.33
N ARG A 176 1.91 -4.99 -2.29
CA ARG A 176 0.84 -4.74 -1.31
C ARG A 176 -0.34 -5.70 -1.45
N PHE A 177 -0.71 -6.05 -2.67
CA PHE A 177 -1.80 -7.00 -2.91
C PHE A 177 -1.43 -8.42 -2.44
N ILE A 178 -0.18 -8.84 -2.66
CA ILE A 178 0.33 -10.10 -2.11
C ILE A 178 0.33 -10.05 -0.57
N GLU A 179 0.91 -9.01 0.03
CA GLU A 179 1.02 -8.86 1.48
C GLU A 179 -0.35 -8.86 2.18
N SER A 180 -1.30 -8.08 1.67
CA SER A 180 -2.59 -7.90 2.33
C SER A 180 -3.63 -8.97 2.00
N THR A 181 -3.55 -9.57 0.80
CA THR A 181 -4.62 -10.42 0.27
C THR A 181 -4.12 -11.84 -0.03
N LEU A 182 -3.21 -11.99 -0.99
CA LEU A 182 -2.85 -13.33 -1.50
C LEU A 182 -2.06 -14.19 -0.52
N SER A 183 -1.38 -13.57 0.45
CA SER A 183 -0.65 -14.27 1.51
C SER A 183 -1.44 -14.41 2.82
N SER A 184 -2.65 -13.84 2.88
CA SER A 184 -3.47 -13.87 4.09
C SER A 184 -3.90 -15.29 4.47
N ASP A 185 -4.07 -15.52 5.77
CA ASP A 185 -4.61 -16.78 6.28
C ASP A 185 -5.98 -17.12 5.71
N ASP A 186 -6.83 -16.10 5.55
CA ASP A 186 -8.18 -16.26 5.02
C ASP A 186 -8.16 -16.71 3.55
N TYR A 187 -7.22 -16.18 2.75
CA TYR A 187 -7.05 -16.65 1.37
C TYR A 187 -6.43 -18.05 1.33
N ARG A 188 -5.38 -18.29 2.13
CA ARG A 188 -4.71 -19.60 2.23
C ARG A 188 -5.68 -20.73 2.54
N ARG A 189 -6.63 -20.52 3.48
CA ARG A 189 -7.63 -21.53 3.87
C ARG A 189 -8.60 -21.91 2.75
N ARG A 190 -8.75 -21.08 1.72
CA ARG A 190 -9.60 -21.36 0.55
C ARG A 190 -8.94 -22.30 -0.46
N ASN A 191 -7.64 -22.58 -0.29
CA ASN A 191 -6.85 -23.48 -1.14
C ASN A 191 -6.97 -23.14 -2.64
N THR A 192 -6.76 -21.87 -2.97
CA THR A 192 -6.92 -21.30 -4.31
C THR A 192 -5.59 -21.34 -5.08
N PRO A 193 -5.61 -21.40 -6.42
CA PRO A 193 -4.40 -21.54 -7.22
C PRO A 193 -3.49 -20.30 -7.23
N ASN A 194 -4.03 -19.14 -6.84
CA ASN A 194 -3.31 -17.86 -6.85
C ASN A 194 -2.72 -17.49 -5.49
N TYR A 195 -2.70 -18.40 -4.52
CA TYR A 195 -1.99 -18.19 -3.26
C TYR A 195 -0.52 -17.84 -3.53
N ARG A 196 -0.02 -16.85 -2.79
CA ARG A 196 1.37 -16.40 -2.83
C ARG A 196 1.88 -16.37 -1.39
N SER A 197 3.11 -16.81 -1.17
CA SER A 197 3.73 -16.64 0.14
C SER A 197 3.96 -15.15 0.40
N LEU A 198 4.04 -14.73 1.67
CA LEU A 198 4.35 -13.33 1.96
C LEU A 198 5.74 -12.94 1.43
N GLN A 199 6.69 -13.87 1.43
CA GLN A 199 8.03 -13.68 0.88
C GLN A 199 8.01 -13.35 -0.61
N ASP A 200 7.01 -13.83 -1.36
CA ASP A 200 6.88 -13.54 -2.80
C ASP A 200 6.63 -12.04 -3.06
N ALA A 201 6.17 -11.27 -2.07
CA ALA A 201 5.97 -9.82 -2.20
C ALA A 201 7.29 -9.03 -2.23
N GLU A 202 8.36 -9.55 -1.61
CA GLU A 202 9.61 -8.81 -1.37
C GLU A 202 10.23 -8.30 -2.67
N ILE A 203 10.25 -9.15 -3.70
CA ILE A 203 10.85 -8.82 -5.00
C ILE A 203 10.19 -7.60 -5.64
N TYR A 204 8.88 -7.44 -5.45
CA TYR A 204 8.11 -6.34 -6.03
C TYR A 204 8.29 -5.04 -5.25
N PHE A 205 8.43 -5.09 -3.93
CA PHE A 205 8.82 -3.91 -3.15
C PHE A 205 10.25 -3.45 -3.49
N ILE A 206 11.19 -4.38 -3.64
CA ILE A 206 12.56 -4.08 -4.08
C ILE A 206 12.56 -3.49 -5.50
N GLN A 207 11.75 -4.05 -6.40
CA GLN A 207 11.59 -3.50 -7.75
C GLN A 207 11.02 -2.07 -7.70
N ALA A 208 9.97 -1.82 -6.93
CA ALA A 208 9.38 -0.48 -6.81
C ALA A 208 10.40 0.57 -6.36
N VAL A 209 11.27 0.23 -5.40
CA VAL A 209 12.36 1.12 -4.96
C VAL A 209 13.35 1.43 -6.09
N LYS A 210 13.63 0.46 -6.97
CA LYS A 210 14.50 0.67 -8.14
C LYS A 210 13.82 1.53 -9.20
N ASP A 211 12.58 1.20 -9.52
CA ASP A 211 11.80 1.83 -10.61
C ASP A 211 11.45 3.28 -10.27
N GLU A 212 11.16 3.59 -9.01
CA GLU A 212 10.77 4.92 -8.55
C GLU A 212 11.97 5.79 -8.12
N LYS A 213 13.21 5.36 -8.38
CA LYS A 213 14.40 6.14 -8.04
C LYS A 213 14.42 7.49 -8.77
N GLY A 214 14.49 8.59 -8.00
CA GLY A 214 14.49 9.95 -8.51
C GLY A 214 13.10 10.49 -8.88
N THR A 215 12.04 9.71 -8.69
CA THR A 215 10.66 10.17 -8.90
C THR A 215 10.09 10.74 -7.60
N GLN A 216 8.94 11.40 -7.69
CA GLN A 216 8.20 11.87 -6.52
C GLN A 216 7.68 10.73 -5.62
N PHE A 217 7.69 9.48 -6.10
CA PHE A 217 7.20 8.31 -5.37
C PHE A 217 8.30 7.49 -4.70
N GLU A 218 9.58 7.87 -4.86
CA GLU A 218 10.72 7.15 -4.32
C GLU A 218 10.60 6.92 -2.80
N GLU A 219 10.17 7.95 -2.06
CA GLU A 219 10.01 7.86 -0.60
C GLU A 219 8.87 6.91 -0.21
N SER A 220 7.75 6.93 -0.93
CA SER A 220 6.63 6.00 -0.73
C SER A 220 7.05 4.55 -0.96
N ALA A 221 7.84 4.28 -2.01
CA ALA A 221 8.36 2.95 -2.29
C ALA A 221 9.29 2.44 -1.17
N HIS A 222 10.20 3.28 -0.69
CA HIS A 222 11.08 2.97 0.44
C HIS A 222 10.28 2.70 1.72
N ASN A 223 9.37 3.59 2.09
CA ASN A 223 8.55 3.45 3.29
C ASN A 223 7.71 2.17 3.26
N SER A 224 7.23 1.79 2.08
CA SER A 224 6.46 0.55 1.91
C SER A 224 7.33 -0.70 2.06
N LEU A 225 8.55 -0.72 1.50
CA LEU A 225 9.49 -1.83 1.68
C LEU A 225 9.90 -2.00 3.16
N VAL A 226 10.17 -0.90 3.87
CA VAL A 226 10.47 -0.97 5.31
C VAL A 226 9.25 -1.44 6.11
N SER A 227 8.04 -1.01 5.72
CA SER A 227 6.79 -1.48 6.33
C SER A 227 6.59 -2.97 6.12
N PHE A 228 6.89 -3.49 4.93
CA PHE A 228 6.89 -4.92 4.64
C PHE A 228 7.85 -5.70 5.55
N TYR A 229 9.10 -5.24 5.73
CA TYR A 229 10.02 -5.87 6.68
C TYR A 229 9.54 -5.78 8.13
N SER A 230 8.87 -4.69 8.51
CA SER A 230 8.20 -4.55 9.81
C SER A 230 7.10 -5.59 10.00
N SER A 231 6.27 -5.83 8.97
CA SER A 231 5.27 -6.90 8.95
C SER A 231 5.90 -8.28 9.13
N LEU A 232 7.02 -8.55 8.46
CA LEU A 232 7.76 -9.82 8.60
C LEU A 232 8.29 -10.03 10.03
N VAL A 233 8.91 -9.01 10.65
CA VAL A 233 9.37 -9.10 12.05
C VAL A 233 8.19 -9.29 13.00
N ASN A 234 7.07 -8.60 12.77
CA ASN A 234 5.86 -8.78 13.57
C ASN A 234 5.28 -10.20 13.45
N ILE A 235 5.36 -10.84 12.28
CA ILE A 235 4.99 -12.25 12.12
C ILE A 235 5.92 -13.15 12.93
N ARG A 236 7.24 -12.93 12.86
CA ARG A 236 8.20 -13.68 13.67
C ARG A 236 7.96 -13.51 15.17
N LEU A 237 7.57 -12.32 15.61
CA LEU A 237 7.13 -12.06 16.99
C LEU A 237 5.91 -12.91 17.37
N HIS A 238 4.91 -13.04 16.49
CA HIS A 238 3.75 -13.89 16.77
C HIS A 238 4.10 -15.38 16.82
N GLU A 239 4.98 -15.87 15.94
CA GLU A 239 5.42 -17.26 15.95
C GLU A 239 6.17 -17.63 17.24
N ILE A 240 7.02 -16.73 17.76
CA ILE A 240 7.72 -16.98 19.02
C ILE A 240 6.79 -16.89 20.23
N LEU A 241 5.80 -16.00 20.20
CA LEU A 241 4.75 -15.95 21.22
C LEU A 241 3.94 -17.25 21.26
N ASP A 242 3.57 -17.79 20.10
CA ASP A 242 2.88 -19.08 19.99
C ASP A 242 3.74 -20.23 20.54
N SER A 243 5.03 -20.24 20.20
CA SER A 243 5.96 -21.27 20.69
C SER A 243 6.17 -21.18 22.20
N TYR A 244 6.30 -19.96 22.76
CA TYR A 244 6.35 -19.72 24.21
C TYR A 244 5.13 -20.32 24.91
N PHE A 245 3.94 -20.08 24.36
CA PHE A 245 2.69 -20.56 24.92
C PHE A 245 2.61 -22.09 24.90
N LYS A 246 2.91 -22.70 23.75
CA LYS A 246 2.86 -24.16 23.57
C LYS A 246 4.00 -24.89 24.29
N GLN A 247 5.00 -24.15 24.81
CA GLN A 247 6.22 -24.70 25.40
C GLN A 247 6.98 -25.57 24.39
N GLU A 248 6.98 -25.13 23.13
CA GLU A 248 7.66 -25.77 22.02
C GLU A 248 9.01 -25.08 21.75
N GLU A 249 9.92 -25.79 21.10
CA GLU A 249 11.13 -25.15 20.55
C GLU A 249 10.74 -24.08 19.53
N PHE A 250 11.52 -23.00 19.47
CA PHE A 250 11.26 -21.93 18.51
C PHE A 250 11.47 -22.42 17.10
N SER A 251 10.40 -22.38 16.33
CA SER A 251 10.43 -22.64 14.89
C SER A 251 11.19 -21.57 14.10
N THR A 252 11.33 -20.37 14.65
CA THR A 252 12.03 -19.23 14.05
C THR A 252 13.31 -18.90 14.81
N THR A 253 14.41 -18.70 14.08
CA THR A 253 15.71 -18.36 14.70
C THR A 253 15.90 -16.86 14.86
N SER A 254 16.55 -16.43 15.96
CA SER A 254 16.95 -15.02 16.16
C SER A 254 17.78 -14.50 14.99
N LYS A 255 18.65 -15.34 14.42
CA LYS A 255 19.50 -15.00 13.27
C LYS A 255 18.69 -14.58 12.04
N GLU A 256 17.63 -15.32 11.71
CA GLU A 256 16.74 -14.98 10.59
C GLU A 256 16.00 -13.67 10.84
N THR A 257 15.41 -13.49 12.03
CA THR A 257 14.67 -12.27 12.37
C THR A 257 15.59 -11.04 12.37
N VAL A 258 16.82 -11.16 12.90
CA VAL A 258 17.82 -10.09 12.85
C VAL A 258 18.20 -9.74 11.41
N SER A 259 18.30 -10.72 10.52
CA SER A 259 18.55 -10.46 9.09
C SER A 259 17.40 -9.68 8.44
N ILE A 260 16.15 -10.00 8.77
CA ILE A 260 14.96 -9.27 8.27
C ILE A 260 14.99 -7.82 8.79
N TYR A 261 15.28 -7.63 10.08
CA TYR A 261 15.42 -6.32 10.70
C TYR A 261 16.51 -5.47 10.02
N GLN A 262 17.69 -6.06 9.79
CA GLN A 262 18.81 -5.40 9.10
C GLN A 262 18.46 -5.01 7.66
N ASN A 263 17.71 -5.86 6.94
CA ASN A 263 17.21 -5.52 5.62
C ASN A 263 16.24 -4.33 5.68
N GLY A 264 15.34 -4.28 6.66
CA GLY A 264 14.47 -3.11 6.91
C GLY A 264 15.26 -1.83 7.12
N LEU A 265 16.29 -1.85 7.98
CA LEU A 265 17.14 -0.70 8.24
C LEU A 265 17.91 -0.22 7.00
N LYS A 266 18.37 -1.14 6.14
CA LYS A 266 19.10 -0.82 4.91
C LYS A 266 18.31 0.08 3.95
N TYR A 267 16.99 -0.09 3.91
CA TYR A 267 16.11 0.66 3.00
C TYR A 267 15.46 1.88 3.65
N LEU A 268 15.73 2.16 4.93
CA LEU A 268 15.16 3.29 5.63
C LEU A 268 15.73 4.62 5.14
N LYS A 269 14.84 5.57 4.79
CA LYS A 269 15.20 6.98 4.58
C LYS A 269 14.96 7.76 5.88
N GLN A 270 15.78 8.76 6.19
CA GLN A 270 15.67 9.52 7.45
C GLN A 270 15.03 10.91 7.28
N LYS A 271 14.25 11.12 6.23
CA LYS A 271 13.88 12.47 5.77
C LYS A 271 12.52 12.96 6.23
N ASP A 272 11.56 12.07 6.48
CA ASP A 272 10.18 12.44 6.82
C ASP A 272 9.63 11.78 8.11
N GLU A 273 8.44 12.20 8.54
CA GLU A 273 7.76 11.66 9.73
C GLU A 273 7.27 10.22 9.52
N VAL A 274 6.89 9.87 8.29
CA VAL A 274 6.44 8.52 7.93
C VAL A 274 7.56 7.52 8.15
N SER A 275 8.77 7.81 7.67
CA SER A 275 9.95 6.97 7.87
C SER A 275 10.26 6.78 9.35
N LYS A 276 10.15 7.84 10.16
CA LYS A 276 10.34 7.76 11.62
C LYS A 276 9.31 6.84 12.28
N ALA A 277 8.03 6.95 11.87
CA ALA A 277 6.96 6.09 12.37
C ALA A 277 7.18 4.63 11.98
N VAL A 278 7.54 4.35 10.73
CA VAL A 278 7.82 2.99 10.24
C VAL A 278 9.04 2.40 10.95
N LYS A 279 10.14 3.16 11.10
CA LYS A 279 11.31 2.73 11.88
C LYS A 279 10.93 2.39 13.31
N LYS A 280 10.15 3.26 13.97
CA LYS A 280 9.72 3.05 15.36
C LYS A 280 8.95 1.74 15.50
N SER A 281 8.04 1.43 14.57
CA SER A 281 7.33 0.15 14.57
C SER A 281 8.27 -1.04 14.39
N LEU A 282 9.19 -0.97 13.42
CA LEU A 282 10.19 -2.01 13.17
C LEU A 282 11.07 -2.27 14.40
N ASP A 283 11.62 -1.20 15.01
CA ASP A 283 12.42 -1.30 16.24
C ASP A 283 11.62 -1.90 17.39
N ASN A 284 10.36 -1.46 17.58
CA ASN A 284 9.51 -1.97 18.65
C ASN A 284 9.23 -3.46 18.49
N TYR A 285 8.91 -3.93 17.29
CA TYR A 285 8.68 -5.37 17.06
C TYR A 285 9.94 -6.19 17.28
N MET A 286 11.10 -5.69 16.83
CA MET A 286 12.38 -6.38 17.04
C MET A 286 12.76 -6.44 18.53
N ALA A 287 12.62 -5.33 19.27
CA ALA A 287 12.89 -5.31 20.70
C ALA A 287 11.95 -6.27 21.46
N HIS A 288 10.66 -6.28 21.13
CA HIS A 288 9.71 -7.22 21.73
C HIS A 288 10.02 -8.67 21.39
N PHE A 289 10.48 -8.97 20.17
CA PHE A 289 10.92 -10.31 19.79
C PHE A 289 12.07 -10.79 20.69
N ASP A 290 13.09 -9.95 20.88
CA ASP A 290 14.24 -10.27 21.74
C ASP A 290 13.86 -10.40 23.22
N PHE A 291 12.97 -9.55 23.72
CA PHE A 291 12.47 -9.68 25.09
C PHE A 291 11.63 -10.96 25.30
N VAL A 292 10.89 -11.44 24.29
CA VAL A 292 10.18 -12.72 24.38
C VAL A 292 11.18 -13.88 24.42
N ILE A 293 12.29 -13.83 23.67
CA ILE A 293 13.40 -14.79 23.82
C ILE A 293 13.92 -14.77 25.25
N LEU A 294 14.24 -13.58 25.79
CA LEU A 294 14.73 -13.44 27.16
C LEU A 294 13.72 -14.00 28.18
N ALA A 295 12.44 -13.68 28.03
CA ALA A 295 11.37 -14.21 28.89
C ALA A 295 11.37 -15.74 28.88
N SER A 296 11.61 -16.35 27.73
CA SER A 296 11.62 -17.80 27.55
C SER A 296 12.79 -18.48 28.28
N ILE A 297 13.96 -17.85 28.26
CA ILE A 297 15.13 -18.29 29.01
C ILE A 297 14.82 -18.19 30.51
N LEU A 298 14.32 -17.02 30.93
CA LEU A 298 14.01 -16.70 32.32
C LEU A 298 12.90 -17.58 32.91
N ARG A 299 11.93 -18.00 32.11
CA ARG A 299 10.82 -18.87 32.55
C ARG A 299 11.29 -20.19 33.14
N LYS A 300 12.49 -20.66 32.77
CA LYS A 300 13.11 -21.87 33.33
C LYS A 300 13.59 -21.67 34.77
N ASN A 301 13.82 -20.42 35.17
CA ASN A 301 14.12 -20.04 36.55
C ASN A 301 12.81 -19.78 37.31
N LYS A 302 12.64 -20.43 38.47
CA LYS A 302 11.44 -20.30 39.30
C LYS A 302 11.21 -18.86 39.76
N ASP A 303 12.27 -18.11 40.02
CA ASP A 303 12.20 -16.75 40.57
C ASP A 303 11.73 -15.73 39.51
N PHE A 304 11.95 -16.03 38.22
CA PHE A 304 11.58 -15.15 37.11
C PHE A 304 10.37 -15.62 36.31
N LYS A 305 9.82 -16.80 36.62
CA LYS A 305 8.71 -17.37 35.86
C LYS A 305 7.49 -16.46 35.83
N GLU A 306 7.08 -15.92 36.97
CA GLU A 306 5.92 -15.03 37.05
C GLU A 306 6.14 -13.72 36.29
N ILE A 307 7.36 -13.16 36.35
CA ILE A 307 7.76 -11.95 35.62
C ILE A 307 7.70 -12.19 34.11
N ALA A 308 8.29 -13.29 33.63
CA ALA A 308 8.30 -13.66 32.22
C ALA A 308 6.89 -13.89 31.68
N ASP A 309 6.05 -14.63 32.40
CA ASP A 309 4.66 -14.92 32.01
C ASP A 309 3.81 -13.61 31.98
N ASN A 310 3.97 -12.71 32.96
CA ASN A 310 3.30 -11.40 32.98
C ASN A 310 3.77 -10.49 31.82
N TYR A 311 5.06 -10.50 31.48
CA TYR A 311 5.57 -9.72 30.35
C TYR A 311 4.96 -10.20 29.03
N VAL A 312 5.06 -11.50 28.74
CA VAL A 312 4.60 -12.10 27.48
C VAL A 312 3.10 -11.89 27.29
N TRP A 313 2.31 -11.98 28.37
CA TRP A 313 0.89 -11.62 28.36
C TRP A 313 0.66 -10.18 27.89
N GLN A 314 1.43 -9.23 28.42
CA GLN A 314 1.28 -7.80 28.13
C GLN A 314 1.74 -7.44 26.72
N VAL A 315 2.60 -8.25 26.10
CA VAL A 315 2.94 -8.15 24.67
C VAL A 315 1.78 -8.65 23.81
N SER A 316 1.07 -9.71 24.21
CA SER A 316 -0.08 -10.23 23.44
C SER A 316 -1.19 -10.86 24.28
N LYS A 317 -2.22 -10.04 24.59
CA LYS A 317 -3.43 -10.47 25.32
C LYS A 317 -4.21 -11.58 24.62
N LYS A 318 -4.15 -11.63 23.28
CA LYS A 318 -4.85 -12.64 22.45
C LYS A 318 -4.44 -14.07 22.81
N HIS A 319 -3.18 -14.28 23.17
CA HIS A 319 -2.63 -15.62 23.44
C HIS A 319 -2.83 -16.07 24.89
N PHE A 320 -3.28 -15.16 25.76
CA PHE A 320 -3.51 -15.46 27.18
C PHE A 320 -4.80 -14.80 27.69
N PRO A 321 -5.98 -15.17 27.16
CA PRO A 321 -7.23 -14.51 27.50
C PRO A 321 -7.62 -14.63 28.98
N ASN A 322 -7.04 -15.60 29.71
CA ASN A 322 -7.39 -15.93 31.09
C ASN A 322 -6.26 -15.68 32.11
N ALA A 323 -5.13 -15.07 31.73
CA ALA A 323 -4.08 -14.83 32.73
C ALA A 323 -4.42 -13.62 33.61
N HIS A 324 -4.13 -13.75 34.90
CA HIS A 324 -4.21 -12.66 35.85
C HIS A 324 -2.90 -11.87 35.83
N VAL A 325 -2.99 -10.58 35.47
CA VAL A 325 -1.85 -9.67 35.55
C VAL A 325 -1.64 -9.29 36.99
N THR A 326 -0.48 -9.64 37.52
CA THR A 326 -0.06 -9.29 38.88
C THR A 326 1.08 -8.28 38.88
N ILE A 327 1.83 -8.18 37.78
CA ILE A 327 3.02 -7.33 37.66
C ILE A 327 2.90 -6.38 36.44
N PRO A 328 3.01 -5.06 36.60
CA PRO A 328 3.00 -4.11 35.49
C PRO A 328 4.12 -4.34 34.47
N LYS A 329 3.87 -4.02 33.19
CA LYS A 329 4.83 -4.25 32.08
C LYS A 329 6.18 -3.59 32.34
N ASP A 330 6.17 -2.37 32.85
CA ASP A 330 7.40 -1.60 33.08
C ASP A 330 8.24 -2.21 34.20
N GLU A 331 7.61 -2.78 35.24
CA GLU A 331 8.29 -3.53 36.29
C GLU A 331 8.85 -4.84 35.74
N CYS A 332 8.08 -5.58 34.95
CA CYS A 332 8.58 -6.79 34.29
C CYS A 332 9.81 -6.49 33.40
N LEU A 333 9.73 -5.43 32.61
CA LEU A 333 10.81 -4.97 31.75
C LEU A 333 12.04 -4.58 32.57
N THR A 334 11.87 -3.91 33.70
CA THR A 334 12.97 -3.49 34.58
C THR A 334 13.68 -4.69 35.19
N GLU A 335 12.94 -5.66 35.72
CA GLU A 335 13.50 -6.89 36.31
C GLU A 335 14.22 -7.75 35.27
N MET A 336 13.59 -7.97 34.10
CA MET A 336 14.21 -8.72 33.01
C MET A 336 15.47 -8.03 32.47
N THR A 337 15.44 -6.70 32.34
CA THR A 337 16.60 -5.90 31.93
C THR A 337 17.73 -6.00 32.94
N THR A 338 17.41 -5.89 34.24
CA THR A 338 18.41 -6.02 35.32
C THR A 338 19.07 -7.40 35.30
N TYR A 339 18.28 -8.46 35.11
CA TYR A 339 18.82 -9.80 34.94
C TYR A 339 19.72 -9.90 33.70
N PHE A 340 19.28 -9.39 32.55
CA PHE A 340 20.06 -9.40 31.32
C PHE A 340 21.42 -8.73 31.52
N MET A 341 21.45 -7.51 32.06
CA MET A 341 22.69 -6.76 32.30
C MET A 341 23.65 -7.47 33.26
N GLY A 342 23.12 -8.19 34.26
CA GLY A 342 23.92 -8.98 35.18
C GLY A 342 24.50 -10.28 34.61
N ASN A 343 23.98 -10.74 33.47
CA ASN A 343 24.30 -12.06 32.88
C ASN A 343 24.59 -11.97 31.37
N GLU A 344 24.89 -10.78 30.84
CA GLU A 344 24.97 -10.52 29.39
C GLU A 344 25.96 -11.47 28.70
N ASP A 345 27.18 -11.61 29.24
CA ASP A 345 28.25 -12.44 28.67
C ASP A 345 27.88 -13.91 28.48
N GLU A 346 26.94 -14.43 29.28
CA GLU A 346 26.42 -15.79 29.14
C GLU A 346 25.28 -15.84 28.11
N LEU A 347 24.34 -14.90 28.20
CA LEU A 347 23.16 -14.85 27.34
C LEU A 347 23.51 -14.60 25.87
N ILE A 348 24.52 -13.77 25.57
CA ILE A 348 24.94 -13.47 24.19
C ILE A 348 25.62 -14.66 23.49
N LYS A 349 26.10 -15.66 24.24
CA LYS A 349 26.66 -16.90 23.67
C LYS A 349 25.56 -17.78 23.10
N GLU A 350 24.36 -17.72 23.68
CA GLU A 350 23.21 -18.53 23.30
C GLU A 350 22.32 -17.81 22.28
N HIS A 351 22.21 -16.48 22.37
CA HIS A 351 21.33 -15.68 21.52
C HIS A 351 21.95 -14.34 21.10
N ASN A 352 21.79 -13.99 19.82
CA ASN A 352 22.24 -12.70 19.31
C ASN A 352 21.11 -11.67 19.45
N PHE A 353 21.22 -10.79 20.44
CA PHE A 353 20.27 -9.72 20.68
C PHE A 353 20.49 -8.56 19.70
N SER A 354 19.41 -7.94 19.22
CA SER A 354 19.49 -6.86 18.23
C SER A 354 19.88 -5.52 18.83
N GLN A 355 20.38 -4.61 17.99
CA GLN A 355 20.60 -3.22 18.40
C GLN A 355 19.31 -2.56 18.92
N ALA A 356 18.15 -2.90 18.36
CA ALA A 356 16.87 -2.37 18.83
C ALA A 356 16.58 -2.77 20.29
N PHE A 357 16.98 -3.96 20.70
CA PHE A 357 16.86 -4.43 22.08
C PHE A 357 17.75 -3.63 23.03
N TYR A 358 19.02 -3.42 22.67
CA TYR A 358 19.95 -2.59 23.43
C TYR A 358 19.46 -1.14 23.55
N ASP A 359 19.04 -0.53 22.44
CA ASP A 359 18.47 0.83 22.43
C ASP A 359 17.19 0.93 23.29
N PHE A 360 16.46 -0.17 23.43
CA PHE A 360 15.26 -0.23 24.27
C PHE A 360 15.63 -0.36 25.76
N ILE A 361 16.61 -1.19 26.09
CA ILE A 361 17.18 -1.31 27.44
C ILE A 361 17.70 0.03 27.94
N GLU A 362 18.50 0.75 27.14
CA GLU A 362 19.03 2.06 27.52
C GLU A 362 17.90 3.04 27.89
N LYS A 363 16.77 3.00 27.16
CA LYS A 363 15.60 3.83 27.47
C LYS A 363 14.85 3.41 28.73
N ILE A 364 14.86 2.12 29.08
CA ILE A 364 14.30 1.64 30.34
C ILE A 364 15.17 2.15 31.49
N LEU A 365 16.48 1.94 31.40
CA LEU A 365 17.45 2.35 32.42
C LEU A 365 17.48 3.86 32.62
N ALA A 366 17.27 4.66 31.58
CA ALA A 366 17.20 6.12 31.70
C ALA A 366 15.94 6.63 32.43
N LYS A 367 14.94 5.77 32.65
CA LYS A 367 13.68 6.11 33.35
C LYS A 367 13.60 5.56 34.77
N ALA A 368 14.39 4.54 35.08
CA ALA A 368 14.56 3.97 36.41
C ALA A 368 15.46 4.88 37.25
#